data_AF-A0AA88P8C7-F1
#
_entry.id   AF-A0AA88P8C7-F1
#
_cell.length_a   1.000
_cell.length_b   1.000
_cell.length_c   1.000
_cell.angle_alpha   90.00
_cell.angle_beta   90.00
_cell.angle_gamma   90.00
#
_symmetry.space_group_name_H-M   'P 1'
#
loop_
_entity.id
_entity.type
_entity.pdbx_description
1 polymer ?
#
loop_
_entity_poly.entity_id
_entity_poly.type
_entity_poly.pdbx_seq_one_letter_code
_entity_poly.pdbx_strand_id
1 'polypeptide(L)'
;MGCRQSSEEKEAARRSRRIDRHLRSESQRQRREIKLLLLGTSNSGKSTIVKQMKIIHSGGFNLEACKEYKPLILYNAIDSLTRIIRALATLKIDFHNPDRAYDAVQLFALTGPAESKGEITPELLGVMKRLWADPGVQECFCRSNEYHLEDNTAYYLNDLDRISAPEYIPTVEDILRSRDMTTGIVENKFTFKELTFKMVDVGGQRSERKKWIHCFEGVTAIIFCVELSGYDLKLYEDNQTSRMAESLRLFDSICNNNWFTNTSLILFLNKKDLLAEKIKRIPLTVCFADYKGQNTYEEAAVYVQRQFEDLNRNKETKEIYSHFTCATDTSNIQFVFDAVTDVIIQNNLKSFPGQPADKTMNFSPPVSRDRIISTFPKCYNPQACLQMKDDWNTKAKMACQDRAARQQGYDRLKMSKAVVVGDLNVGKTCLINRFCKDVFERDYKATIGVDFEIERFEMSGLPFSLQIWDTAGQEKFKCIASAYYRGAQVIITVFDMADIKSLEHTQQWLSDALRENEPDSCFVFLVGTKKDLLSAEECQRTESDAIKIAAEMNAEFWAVSSKTGENIQEFFFRVAALAFEDSILKDLETGTSTAQIGDGSILDDKALEKAEEKPKKKSCC
;
A
#
# COMPACT_ATOMS: atom_id res chain seq x y z
N MET A 1 13.96 -10.73 -56.83
CA MET A 1 12.81 -9.80 -56.90
C MET A 1 11.56 -10.59 -56.58
N GLY A 2 10.69 -10.27 -55.63
CA GLY A 2 10.65 -9.25 -54.59
C GLY A 2 9.49 -9.62 -53.67
N CYS A 3 9.64 -9.47 -52.35
CA CYS A 3 8.51 -9.62 -51.43
C CYS A 3 8.20 -8.24 -50.86
N ARG A 4 7.26 -7.54 -51.50
CA ARG A 4 6.69 -6.32 -50.94
C ARG A 4 5.91 -6.74 -49.70
N GLN A 5 6.47 -6.48 -48.51
CA GLN A 5 5.71 -6.47 -47.25
C GLN A 5 4.40 -5.71 -47.48
N SER A 6 3.28 -6.32 -47.07
CA SER A 6 1.96 -5.74 -47.25
C SER A 6 1.89 -4.37 -46.55
N SER A 7 1.03 -3.47 -47.02
CA SER A 7 0.91 -2.14 -46.38
C SER A 7 0.50 -2.26 -44.91
N GLU A 8 -0.30 -3.28 -44.58
CA GLU A 8 -0.75 -3.60 -43.23
C GLU A 8 0.40 -4.03 -42.31
N GLU A 9 1.33 -4.88 -42.78
CA GLU A 9 2.52 -5.27 -41.99
C GLU A 9 3.43 -4.08 -41.69
N LYS A 10 3.58 -3.16 -42.66
CA LYS A 10 4.36 -1.93 -42.46
C LYS A 10 3.69 -0.97 -41.48
N GLU A 11 2.36 -0.89 -41.49
CA GLU A 11 1.60 -0.08 -40.53
C GLU A 11 1.62 -0.68 -39.13
N ALA A 12 1.46 -2.00 -39.00
CA ALA A 12 1.61 -2.72 -37.73
C ALA A 12 3.01 -2.52 -37.12
N ALA A 13 4.07 -2.65 -37.93
CA ALA A 13 5.45 -2.41 -37.52
C ALA A 13 5.73 -0.93 -37.17
N ARG A 14 4.99 0.03 -37.75
CA ARG A 14 5.05 1.45 -37.35
C ARG A 14 4.33 1.69 -36.04
N ARG A 15 3.16 1.06 -35.83
CA ARG A 15 2.39 1.14 -34.58
C ARG A 15 3.15 0.52 -33.41
N SER A 16 3.71 -0.68 -33.58
CA SER A 16 4.56 -1.34 -32.57
C SER A 16 5.78 -0.49 -32.21
N ARG A 17 6.54 0.04 -33.19
CA ARG A 17 7.66 0.96 -32.91
C ARG A 17 7.25 2.24 -32.18
N ARG A 18 6.04 2.75 -32.42
CA ARG A 18 5.51 3.91 -31.70
C ARG A 18 5.15 3.56 -30.25
N ILE A 19 4.56 2.38 -30.02
CA ILE A 19 4.26 1.85 -28.69
C ILE A 19 5.57 1.62 -27.91
N ASP A 20 6.56 0.94 -28.51
CA ASP A 20 7.85 0.68 -27.85
C ASP A 20 8.58 1.97 -27.47
N ARG A 21 8.53 2.99 -28.35
CA ARG A 21 9.10 4.30 -28.06
C ARG A 21 8.37 4.98 -26.89
N HIS A 22 7.04 4.85 -26.84
CA HIS A 22 6.23 5.38 -25.75
C HIS A 22 6.54 4.66 -24.42
N LEU A 23 6.55 3.32 -24.42
CA LEU A 23 6.90 2.51 -23.26
C LEU A 23 8.31 2.80 -22.72
N ARG A 24 9.30 2.98 -23.62
CA ARG A 24 10.67 3.38 -23.21
C ARG A 24 10.68 4.77 -22.58
N SER A 25 9.94 5.73 -23.15
CA SER A 25 9.84 7.08 -22.58
C SER A 25 9.13 7.08 -21.22
N GLU A 26 8.08 6.28 -21.06
CA GLU A 26 7.35 6.14 -19.79
C GLU A 26 8.19 5.43 -18.74
N SER A 27 8.93 4.39 -19.12
CA SER A 27 9.86 3.68 -18.23
C SER A 27 10.99 4.59 -17.74
N GLN A 28 11.58 5.42 -18.62
CA GLN A 28 12.56 6.42 -18.20
C GLN A 28 11.95 7.49 -17.28
N ARG A 29 10.70 7.91 -17.53
CA ARG A 29 9.98 8.87 -16.70
C ARG A 29 9.62 8.30 -15.33
N GLN A 30 9.16 7.05 -15.27
CA GLN A 30 8.91 6.30 -14.03
C GLN A 30 10.19 6.07 -13.22
N ARG A 31 11.33 5.79 -13.88
CA ARG A 31 12.63 5.65 -13.18
C ARG A 31 13.11 6.94 -12.51
N ARG A 32 12.60 8.10 -12.93
CA ARG A 32 12.89 9.41 -12.33
C ARG A 32 11.76 9.90 -11.40
N GLU A 33 10.71 9.10 -11.22
CA GLU A 33 9.60 9.42 -10.33
C GLU A 33 9.97 9.04 -8.89
N ILE A 34 9.92 10.01 -7.98
CA ILE A 34 10.15 9.80 -6.55
C ILE A 34 8.83 9.42 -5.91
N LYS A 35 8.74 8.18 -5.40
CA LYS A 35 7.53 7.69 -4.74
C LYS A 35 7.62 7.91 -3.23
N LEU A 36 6.76 8.78 -2.71
CA LEU A 36 6.62 9.08 -1.29
C LEU A 36 5.38 8.38 -0.73
N LEU A 37 5.54 7.61 0.34
CA LEU A 37 4.44 6.92 1.00
C LEU A 37 4.10 7.61 2.33
N LEU A 38 2.86 8.07 2.49
CA LEU A 38 2.36 8.68 3.73
C LEU A 38 1.74 7.61 4.62
N LEU A 39 2.34 7.35 5.78
CA LEU A 39 1.84 6.38 6.77
C LEU A 39 1.54 7.08 8.10
N GLY A 40 0.77 6.41 8.96
CA GLY A 40 0.38 6.92 10.28
C GLY A 40 -1.05 6.58 10.64
N THR A 41 -1.39 6.73 11.92
CA THR A 41 -2.75 6.49 12.45
C THR A 41 -3.80 7.40 11.81
N SER A 42 -5.08 7.11 12.01
CA SER A 42 -6.15 8.07 11.68
C SER A 42 -5.90 9.42 12.37
N ASN A 43 -6.32 10.52 11.74
CA ASN A 43 -6.14 11.91 12.24
C ASN A 43 -4.71 12.44 12.40
N SER A 44 -3.68 11.68 12.03
CA SER A 44 -2.29 12.14 12.04
C SER A 44 -1.98 13.30 11.07
N GLY A 45 -2.89 13.60 10.13
CA GLY A 45 -2.76 14.73 9.18
C GLY A 45 -2.18 14.38 7.80
N LYS A 46 -2.12 13.09 7.44
CA LYS A 46 -1.66 12.63 6.10
C LYS A 46 -2.37 13.34 4.95
N SER A 47 -3.71 13.30 4.92
CA SER A 47 -4.48 13.93 3.85
C SER A 47 -4.37 15.46 3.86
N THR A 48 -4.11 16.07 5.01
CA THR A 48 -3.80 17.51 5.10
C THR A 48 -2.45 17.83 4.43
N ILE A 49 -1.43 17.00 4.62
CA ILE A 49 -0.13 17.14 3.93
C ILE A 49 -0.30 17.02 2.42
N VAL A 50 -1.14 16.09 1.94
CA VAL A 50 -1.45 15.98 0.50
C VAL A 50 -2.11 17.25 -0.03
N LYS A 51 -3.10 17.80 0.70
CA LYS A 51 -3.73 19.07 0.34
C LYS A 51 -2.70 20.20 0.28
N GLN A 52 -1.73 20.24 1.21
CA GLN A 52 -0.62 21.20 1.17
C GLN A 52 0.26 21.03 -0.07
N MET A 53 0.58 19.80 -0.49
CA MET A 53 1.35 19.60 -1.73
C MET A 53 0.62 20.15 -2.95
N LYS A 54 -0.72 20.03 -2.99
CA LYS A 54 -1.52 20.64 -4.06
C LYS A 54 -1.44 22.18 -4.04
N ILE A 55 -1.46 22.78 -2.85
CA ILE A 55 -1.34 24.23 -2.65
C ILE A 55 0.05 24.73 -3.10
N ILE A 56 1.11 24.09 -2.63
CA ILE A 56 2.47 24.55 -2.82
C ILE A 56 2.99 24.25 -4.24
N HIS A 57 2.64 23.10 -4.81
CA HIS A 57 3.28 22.60 -6.04
C HIS A 57 2.34 22.37 -7.23
N SER A 58 1.02 22.45 -7.05
CA SER A 58 0.03 22.15 -8.11
C SER A 58 -0.96 23.28 -8.38
N GLY A 59 -0.61 24.53 -8.06
CA GLY A 59 -1.44 25.71 -8.33
C GLY A 59 -2.67 25.85 -7.43
N GLY A 60 -2.75 25.06 -6.34
CA GLY A 60 -3.79 25.16 -5.32
C GLY A 60 -5.18 24.73 -5.74
N PHE A 61 -6.18 25.36 -5.11
CA PHE A 61 -7.59 25.08 -5.33
C PHE A 61 -8.20 26.25 -6.11
N ASN A 62 -8.75 25.97 -7.29
CA ASN A 62 -9.51 26.96 -8.03
C ASN A 62 -10.91 27.13 -7.41
N LEU A 63 -11.65 28.15 -7.88
CA LEU A 63 -12.95 28.53 -7.32
C LEU A 63 -13.96 27.37 -7.31
N GLU A 64 -14.02 26.60 -8.38
CA GLU A 64 -14.94 25.47 -8.51
C GLU A 64 -14.56 24.33 -7.54
N ALA A 65 -13.26 23.99 -7.45
CA ALA A 65 -12.78 23.01 -6.49
C ALA A 65 -13.04 23.46 -5.03
N CYS A 66 -12.95 24.76 -4.73
CA CYS A 66 -13.30 25.27 -3.40
C CYS A 66 -14.78 25.05 -3.08
N LYS A 67 -15.68 25.29 -4.04
CA LYS A 67 -17.13 25.08 -3.86
C LYS A 67 -17.48 23.62 -3.57
N GLU A 68 -16.77 22.67 -4.17
CA GLU A 68 -16.96 21.24 -3.92
C GLU A 68 -16.74 20.84 -2.46
N TYR A 69 -15.93 21.58 -1.69
CA TYR A 69 -15.72 21.33 -0.26
C TYR A 69 -16.81 21.89 0.65
N LYS A 70 -17.70 22.75 0.14
CA LYS A 70 -18.73 23.41 0.97
C LYS A 70 -19.61 22.39 1.71
N PRO A 71 -20.19 21.36 1.07
CA PRO A 71 -21.04 20.40 1.77
C PRO A 71 -20.30 19.66 2.89
N LEU A 72 -19.03 19.29 2.65
CA LEU A 72 -18.20 18.60 3.64
C LEU A 72 -17.93 19.47 4.87
N ILE A 73 -17.63 20.76 4.68
CA ILE A 73 -17.35 21.69 5.77
C ILE A 73 -18.60 21.91 6.63
N LEU A 74 -19.75 22.08 5.98
CA LEU A 74 -21.03 22.23 6.70
C LEU A 74 -21.36 20.96 7.48
N TYR A 75 -21.16 19.79 6.88
CA TYR A 75 -21.29 18.51 7.57
C TYR A 75 -20.36 18.42 8.79
N ASN A 76 -19.07 18.79 8.65
CA ASN A 76 -18.13 18.77 9.78
C ASN A 76 -18.57 19.68 10.94
N ALA A 77 -19.15 20.85 10.65
CA ALA A 77 -19.67 21.76 11.67
C ALA A 77 -20.90 21.18 12.39
N ILE A 78 -21.86 20.64 11.64
CA ILE A 78 -23.09 20.03 12.18
C ILE A 78 -22.75 18.79 13.01
N ASP A 79 -21.92 17.88 12.47
CA ASP A 79 -21.49 16.65 13.16
C ASP A 79 -20.74 16.98 14.45
N SER A 80 -19.86 17.97 14.42
CA SER A 80 -19.11 18.41 15.62
C SER A 80 -20.05 18.80 16.76
N LEU A 81 -21.02 19.68 16.50
CA LEU A 81 -21.96 20.11 17.54
C LEU A 81 -22.85 18.94 17.99
N THR A 82 -23.34 18.14 17.05
CA THR A 82 -24.15 16.95 17.32
C THR A 82 -23.44 15.99 18.28
N ARG A 83 -22.13 15.79 18.12
CA ARG A 83 -21.31 14.94 18.99
C ARG A 83 -21.13 15.53 20.38
N ILE A 84 -20.91 16.84 20.50
CA ILE A 84 -20.86 17.53 21.81
C ILE A 84 -22.20 17.38 22.55
N ILE A 85 -23.32 17.58 21.87
CA ILE A 85 -24.66 17.46 22.47
C ILE A 85 -24.94 16.03 22.92
N ARG A 86 -24.54 15.01 22.15
CA ARG A 86 -24.65 13.61 22.59
C ARG A 86 -23.78 13.32 23.82
N ALA A 87 -22.60 13.92 23.89
CA ALA A 87 -21.66 13.72 25.00
C ALA A 87 -22.15 14.31 26.33
N LEU A 88 -23.00 15.36 26.32
CA LEU A 88 -23.59 15.93 27.53
C LEU A 88 -24.25 14.86 28.41
N ALA A 89 -25.07 13.99 27.81
CA ALA A 89 -25.76 12.93 28.52
C ALA A 89 -24.78 11.88 29.09
N THR A 90 -23.75 11.52 28.33
CA THR A 90 -22.72 10.56 28.75
C THR A 90 -21.87 11.10 29.91
N LEU A 91 -21.53 12.39 29.85
CA LEU A 91 -20.71 13.07 30.86
C LEU A 91 -21.53 13.62 32.03
N LYS A 92 -22.86 13.49 31.98
CA LYS A 92 -23.81 14.01 32.97
C LYS A 92 -23.64 15.53 33.20
N ILE A 93 -23.50 16.27 32.10
CA ILE A 93 -23.42 17.72 32.10
C ILE A 93 -24.79 18.25 31.67
N ASP A 94 -25.39 19.06 32.52
CA ASP A 94 -26.65 19.73 32.22
C ASP A 94 -26.42 20.98 31.38
N PHE A 95 -27.43 21.36 30.59
CA PHE A 95 -27.44 22.69 29.98
C PHE A 95 -27.48 23.76 31.06
N HIS A 96 -26.72 24.82 30.88
CA HIS A 96 -26.79 25.95 31.80
C HIS A 96 -28.14 26.68 31.67
N ASN A 97 -28.63 26.85 30.43
CA ASN A 97 -29.99 27.29 30.16
C ASN A 97 -30.89 26.08 29.82
N PRO A 98 -31.90 25.76 30.64
CA PRO A 98 -32.81 24.63 30.40
C PRO A 98 -33.55 24.68 29.05
N ASP A 99 -33.78 25.87 28.49
CA ASP A 99 -34.44 26.03 27.18
C ASP A 99 -33.62 25.40 26.04
N ARG A 100 -32.32 25.20 26.24
CA ARG A 100 -31.43 24.56 25.26
C ARG A 100 -31.74 23.08 25.05
N ALA A 101 -32.49 22.44 25.96
CA ALA A 101 -33.01 21.09 25.74
C ALA A 101 -33.91 21.03 24.48
N TYR A 102 -34.72 22.06 24.23
CA TYR A 102 -35.54 22.13 23.01
C TYR A 102 -34.67 22.31 21.77
N ASP A 103 -33.67 23.19 21.84
CA ASP A 103 -32.71 23.39 20.75
C ASP A 103 -31.93 22.11 20.41
N ALA A 104 -31.56 21.31 21.40
CA ALA A 104 -30.90 20.03 21.19
C ALA A 104 -31.79 19.05 20.40
N VAL A 105 -33.09 18.98 20.72
CA VAL A 105 -34.06 18.19 19.94
C VAL A 105 -34.19 18.72 18.51
N GLN A 106 -34.26 20.05 18.35
CA GLN A 106 -34.33 20.68 17.02
C GLN A 106 -33.06 20.40 16.20
N LEU A 107 -31.87 20.43 16.80
CA LEU A 107 -30.61 20.09 16.13
C LEU A 107 -30.71 18.71 15.48
N PHE A 108 -31.13 17.68 16.24
CA PHE A 108 -31.25 16.32 15.71
C PHE A 108 -32.34 16.20 14.62
N ALA A 109 -33.45 16.92 14.77
CA ALA A 109 -34.54 16.90 13.77
C ALA A 109 -34.13 17.57 12.44
N LEU A 110 -33.32 18.64 12.52
CA LEU A 110 -32.90 19.44 11.36
C LEU A 110 -31.62 18.93 10.69
N THR A 111 -30.85 18.06 11.36
CA THR A 111 -29.58 17.52 10.83
C THR A 111 -29.79 16.75 9.53
N GLY A 112 -30.73 15.80 9.48
CA GLY A 112 -30.99 15.01 8.26
C GLY A 112 -31.37 15.87 7.04
N PRO A 113 -32.33 16.81 7.16
CA PRO A 113 -32.64 17.76 6.10
C PRO A 113 -31.43 18.60 5.65
N ALA A 114 -30.60 19.08 6.59
CA ALA A 114 -29.41 19.87 6.28
C ALA A 114 -28.35 19.06 5.52
N GLU A 115 -28.12 17.81 5.90
CA GLU A 115 -27.22 16.87 5.20
C GLU A 115 -27.70 16.62 3.77
N SER A 116 -29.00 16.42 3.57
CA SER A 116 -29.57 16.14 2.23
C SER A 116 -29.49 17.34 1.28
N LYS A 117 -29.60 18.56 1.82
CA LYS A 117 -29.54 19.81 1.04
C LYS A 117 -28.13 20.37 0.91
N GLY A 118 -27.19 19.95 1.75
CA GLY A 118 -25.84 20.50 1.81
C GLY A 118 -25.80 21.97 2.25
N GLU A 119 -26.73 22.38 3.11
CA GLU A 119 -26.91 23.77 3.53
C GLU A 119 -27.32 23.86 5.01
N ILE A 120 -26.86 24.91 5.70
CA ILE A 120 -27.34 25.27 7.05
C ILE A 120 -28.47 26.28 6.90
N THR A 121 -29.71 25.86 7.19
CA THR A 121 -30.86 26.78 7.15
C THR A 121 -30.76 27.85 8.24
N PRO A 122 -31.40 29.04 8.09
CA PRO A 122 -31.40 30.07 9.13
C PRO A 122 -31.92 29.58 10.48
N GLU A 123 -32.89 28.66 10.46
CA GLU A 123 -33.45 28.00 11.65
C GLU A 123 -32.39 27.14 12.35
N LEU A 124 -31.69 26.27 11.60
CA LEU A 124 -30.62 25.44 12.12
C LEU A 124 -29.44 26.29 12.62
N LEU A 125 -29.05 27.34 11.88
CA LEU A 125 -28.01 28.28 12.31
C LEU A 125 -28.35 28.89 13.68
N GLY A 126 -29.59 29.36 13.86
CA GLY A 126 -30.05 29.91 15.13
C GLY A 126 -29.94 28.91 16.28
N VAL A 127 -30.33 27.66 16.05
CA VAL A 127 -30.19 26.56 17.01
C VAL A 127 -28.71 26.29 17.35
N MET A 128 -27.86 26.14 16.34
CA MET A 128 -26.44 25.85 16.52
C MET A 128 -25.73 26.94 17.33
N LYS A 129 -26.02 28.23 17.03
CA LYS A 129 -25.43 29.36 17.76
C LYS A 129 -25.85 29.40 19.23
N ARG A 130 -27.14 29.18 19.52
CA ARG A 130 -27.64 29.17 20.91
C ARG A 130 -27.07 28.02 21.72
N LEU A 131 -26.95 26.83 21.12
CA LEU A 131 -26.31 25.68 21.75
C LEU A 131 -24.82 25.94 21.98
N TRP A 132 -24.08 26.39 20.97
CA TRP A 132 -22.65 26.64 21.10
C TRP A 132 -22.33 27.72 22.15
N ALA A 133 -23.19 28.72 22.31
CA ALA A 133 -23.03 29.74 23.34
C ALA A 133 -23.37 29.28 24.77
N ASP A 134 -23.98 28.12 24.97
CA ASP A 134 -24.36 27.63 26.30
C ASP A 134 -23.11 27.21 27.11
N PRO A 135 -22.95 27.69 28.36
CA PRO A 135 -21.82 27.32 29.21
C PRO A 135 -21.68 25.80 29.46
N GLY A 136 -22.78 25.05 29.56
CA GLY A 136 -22.73 23.59 29.72
C GLY A 136 -22.20 22.89 28.47
N VAL A 137 -22.54 23.40 27.28
CA VAL A 137 -21.97 22.94 26.00
C VAL A 137 -20.48 23.26 25.91
N GLN A 138 -20.05 24.45 26.34
CA GLN A 138 -18.64 24.83 26.41
C GLN A 138 -17.85 23.99 27.41
N GLU A 139 -18.44 23.64 28.56
CA GLU A 139 -17.84 22.72 29.53
C GLU A 139 -17.65 21.33 28.92
N CYS A 140 -18.67 20.81 28.24
CA CYS A 140 -18.58 19.53 27.53
C CYS A 140 -17.51 19.55 26.45
N PHE A 141 -17.36 20.66 25.73
CA PHE A 141 -16.27 20.85 24.75
C PHE A 141 -14.89 20.86 25.42
N CYS A 142 -14.74 21.48 26.60
CA CYS A 142 -13.47 21.46 27.34
C CYS A 142 -13.05 20.06 27.80
N ARG A 143 -14.01 19.12 27.90
CA ARG A 143 -13.81 17.70 28.24
C ARG A 143 -13.81 16.79 27.00
N SER A 144 -13.53 17.34 25.81
CA SER A 144 -13.54 16.61 24.54
C SER A 144 -12.49 15.50 24.44
N ASN A 145 -11.61 15.33 25.42
CA ASN A 145 -10.71 14.19 25.52
C ASN A 145 -11.41 12.92 26.04
N GLU A 146 -12.59 13.04 26.65
CA GLU A 146 -13.37 11.92 27.20
C GLU A 146 -14.28 11.24 26.16
N TYR A 147 -14.42 11.85 24.97
CA TYR A 147 -15.18 11.31 23.84
C TYR A 147 -14.49 11.66 22.52
N HIS A 148 -14.98 11.15 21.40
CA HIS A 148 -14.37 11.45 20.11
C HIS A 148 -14.97 12.75 19.56
N LEU A 149 -14.12 13.78 19.44
CA LEU A 149 -14.41 15.04 18.76
C LEU A 149 -13.26 15.43 17.83
N GLU A 150 -13.55 16.30 16.88
CA GLU A 150 -12.59 16.79 15.88
C GLU A 150 -11.85 18.05 16.34
N ASP A 151 -10.57 18.16 15.97
CA ASP A 151 -9.77 19.34 16.34
C ASP A 151 -10.21 20.61 15.61
N ASN A 152 -10.94 20.47 14.50
CA ASN A 152 -11.47 21.58 13.70
C ASN A 152 -12.80 22.14 14.27
N THR A 153 -13.35 21.54 15.33
CA THR A 153 -14.68 21.89 15.86
C THR A 153 -14.77 23.37 16.26
N ALA A 154 -13.84 23.86 17.09
CA ALA A 154 -13.88 25.26 17.51
C ALA A 154 -13.70 26.24 16.34
N TYR A 155 -12.88 25.87 15.35
CA TYR A 155 -12.64 26.70 14.17
C TYR A 155 -13.94 26.96 13.39
N TYR A 156 -14.74 25.92 13.14
CA TYR A 156 -16.01 26.08 12.43
C TYR A 156 -17.12 26.67 13.30
N LEU A 157 -17.27 26.21 14.55
CA LEU A 157 -18.37 26.64 15.40
C LEU A 157 -18.25 28.09 15.87
N ASN A 158 -17.03 28.62 15.98
CA ASN A 158 -16.81 30.03 16.30
C ASN A 158 -17.15 30.99 15.15
N ASP A 159 -17.26 30.49 13.92
CA ASP A 159 -17.48 31.29 12.72
C ASP A 159 -18.67 30.76 11.89
N LEU A 160 -19.72 30.33 12.60
CA LEU A 160 -20.94 29.78 12.02
C LEU A 160 -21.60 30.75 11.03
N ASP A 161 -21.55 32.05 11.29
CA ASP A 161 -22.16 33.07 10.43
C ASP A 161 -21.46 33.15 9.06
N ARG A 162 -20.13 33.02 9.01
CA ARG A 162 -19.38 33.00 7.74
C ARG A 162 -19.68 31.74 6.95
N ILE A 163 -19.62 30.57 7.58
CA ILE A 163 -19.77 29.29 6.87
C ILE A 163 -21.22 29.02 6.45
N SER A 164 -22.22 29.57 7.14
CA SER A 164 -23.64 29.41 6.77
C SER A 164 -24.16 30.45 5.77
N ALA A 165 -23.34 31.42 5.37
CA ALA A 165 -23.74 32.43 4.40
C ALA A 165 -24.10 31.80 3.04
N PRO A 166 -25.15 32.29 2.33
CA PRO A 166 -25.53 31.76 1.02
C PRO A 166 -24.38 31.79 0.01
N GLU A 167 -23.65 32.91 -0.03
CA GLU A 167 -22.49 33.14 -0.89
C GLU A 167 -21.16 32.61 -0.31
N TYR A 168 -21.22 31.78 0.74
CA TYR A 168 -20.02 31.19 1.33
C TYR A 168 -19.27 30.34 0.31
N ILE A 169 -18.00 30.69 0.11
CA ILE A 169 -17.01 29.93 -0.65
C ILE A 169 -15.89 29.54 0.32
N PRO A 170 -15.62 28.24 0.50
CA PRO A 170 -14.54 27.77 1.35
C PRO A 170 -13.19 28.40 1.00
N THR A 171 -12.49 28.85 2.03
CA THR A 171 -11.10 29.30 1.93
C THR A 171 -10.15 28.10 1.94
N VAL A 172 -8.89 28.34 1.59
CA VAL A 172 -7.84 27.30 1.69
C VAL A 172 -7.71 26.78 3.13
N GLU A 173 -7.84 27.65 4.14
CA GLU A 173 -7.78 27.26 5.54
C GLU A 173 -8.95 26.34 5.93
N ASP A 174 -10.16 26.63 5.43
CA ASP A 174 -11.32 25.74 5.62
C ASP A 174 -11.08 24.37 4.97
N ILE A 175 -10.52 24.34 3.76
CA ILE A 175 -10.21 23.10 3.05
C ILE A 175 -9.13 22.29 3.77
N LEU A 176 -8.10 22.93 4.33
CA LEU A 176 -7.05 22.26 5.08
C LEU A 176 -7.57 21.62 6.37
N ARG A 177 -8.55 22.28 7.01
CA ARG A 177 -9.20 21.79 8.24
C ARG A 177 -10.35 20.83 7.99
N SER A 178 -10.87 20.73 6.76
CA SER A 178 -11.95 19.80 6.45
C SER A 178 -11.52 18.34 6.63
N ARG A 179 -12.38 17.57 7.28
CA ARG A 179 -12.16 16.16 7.59
C ARG A 179 -13.08 15.32 6.73
N ASP A 180 -12.44 14.51 5.88
CA ASP A 180 -13.04 13.38 5.21
C ASP A 180 -12.24 12.12 5.60
N MET A 181 -12.94 11.02 5.82
CA MET A 181 -12.32 9.78 6.24
C MET A 181 -11.78 9.06 5.01
N THR A 182 -10.48 9.20 4.79
CA THR A 182 -9.80 8.58 3.66
C THR A 182 -9.97 7.06 3.70
N THR A 183 -10.65 6.53 2.68
CA THR A 183 -10.79 5.10 2.41
C THR A 183 -10.00 4.76 1.15
N GLY A 184 -9.31 3.62 1.17
CA GLY A 184 -8.48 3.17 0.07
C GLY A 184 -7.13 3.88 -0.04
N ILE A 185 -6.64 3.97 -1.28
CA ILE A 185 -5.34 4.49 -1.65
C ILE A 185 -5.56 5.64 -2.64
N VAL A 186 -5.04 6.82 -2.32
CA VAL A 186 -5.12 8.01 -3.17
C VAL A 186 -3.71 8.40 -3.61
N GLU A 187 -3.49 8.48 -4.92
CA GLU A 187 -2.21 8.87 -5.49
C GLU A 187 -2.27 10.28 -6.04
N ASN A 188 -1.34 11.14 -5.64
CA ASN A 188 -1.21 12.50 -6.13
C ASN A 188 0.17 12.69 -6.74
N LYS A 189 0.21 13.36 -7.90
CA LYS A 189 1.46 13.67 -8.60
C LYS A 189 1.68 15.18 -8.62
N PHE A 190 2.90 15.60 -8.35
CA PHE A 190 3.33 16.98 -8.49
C PHE A 190 4.77 17.05 -8.97
N THR A 191 5.17 18.21 -9.49
CA THR A 191 6.54 18.45 -9.96
C THR A 191 7.21 19.47 -9.05
N PHE A 192 8.43 19.18 -8.61
CA PHE A 192 9.22 20.06 -7.76
C PHE A 192 10.70 19.92 -8.09
N LYS A 193 11.42 21.04 -8.24
CA LYS A 193 12.85 21.08 -8.67
C LYS A 193 13.12 20.16 -9.88
N GLU A 194 12.25 20.18 -10.89
CA GLU A 194 12.29 19.33 -12.11
C GLU A 194 12.11 17.82 -11.88
N LEU A 195 11.90 17.39 -10.64
CA LEU A 195 11.60 16.01 -10.28
C LEU A 195 10.09 15.80 -10.19
N THR A 196 9.63 14.63 -10.63
CA THR A 196 8.23 14.23 -10.49
C THR A 196 8.07 13.43 -9.21
N PHE A 197 7.24 13.92 -8.29
CA PHE A 197 6.89 13.24 -7.06
C PHE A 197 5.54 12.56 -7.20
N LYS A 198 5.46 11.32 -6.74
CA LYS A 198 4.22 10.55 -6.58
C LYS A 198 4.01 10.32 -5.09
N MET A 199 3.08 11.06 -4.51
CA MET A 199 2.70 10.94 -3.11
C MET A 199 1.49 10.02 -2.98
N VAL A 200 1.62 8.98 -2.16
CA VAL A 200 0.59 7.97 -1.93
C VAL A 200 0.05 8.13 -0.52
N ASP A 201 -1.23 8.53 -0.42
CA ASP A 201 -1.98 8.64 0.84
C ASP A 201 -2.86 7.41 1.04
N VAL A 202 -2.78 6.83 2.21
CA VAL A 202 -3.49 5.61 2.56
C VAL A 202 -4.31 5.81 3.83
N GLY A 203 -5.47 5.15 3.90
CA GLY A 203 -6.33 5.20 5.09
C GLY A 203 -5.59 4.80 6.37
N GLY A 204 -5.69 5.62 7.42
CA GLY A 204 -4.96 5.43 8.69
C GLY A 204 -5.60 4.44 9.68
N GLN A 205 -6.86 4.08 9.44
CA GLN A 205 -7.64 3.20 10.31
C GLN A 205 -7.17 1.75 10.22
N ARG A 206 -7.34 0.99 11.32
CA ARG A 206 -6.88 -0.41 11.38
C ARG A 206 -7.41 -1.28 10.24
N SER A 207 -8.66 -1.09 9.82
CA SER A 207 -9.28 -1.79 8.68
C SER A 207 -8.59 -1.51 7.34
N GLU A 208 -8.07 -0.29 7.17
CA GLU A 208 -7.47 0.18 5.91
C GLU A 208 -6.00 -0.24 5.77
N ARG A 209 -5.31 -0.53 6.89
CA ARG A 209 -3.87 -0.87 6.90
C ARG A 209 -3.52 -2.10 6.08
N LYS A 210 -4.47 -3.03 5.89
CA LYS A 210 -4.29 -4.21 5.03
C LYS A 210 -4.01 -3.85 3.56
N LYS A 211 -4.44 -2.66 3.12
CA LYS A 211 -4.23 -2.17 1.75
C LYS A 211 -2.85 -1.53 1.54
N TRP A 212 -2.12 -1.21 2.62
CA TRP A 212 -0.90 -0.41 2.56
C TRP A 212 0.22 -1.08 1.76
N ILE A 213 0.32 -2.40 1.88
CA ILE A 213 1.38 -3.20 1.26
C ILE A 213 1.39 -3.09 -0.27
N HIS A 214 0.24 -2.84 -0.92
CA HIS A 214 0.16 -2.56 -2.37
C HIS A 214 0.92 -1.29 -2.77
N CYS A 215 1.21 -0.43 -1.80
CA CYS A 215 1.92 0.82 -2.01
C CYS A 215 3.42 0.70 -1.74
N PHE A 216 3.92 -0.41 -1.17
CA PHE A 216 5.29 -0.50 -0.63
C PHE A 216 6.36 -0.71 -1.72
N GLU A 217 5.98 -1.30 -2.86
CA GLU A 217 6.92 -1.53 -3.96
C GLU A 217 7.43 -0.21 -4.55
N GLY A 218 8.75 -0.09 -4.71
CA GLY A 218 9.39 1.07 -5.34
C GLY A 218 9.24 2.37 -4.54
N VAL A 219 8.94 2.33 -3.24
CA VAL A 219 8.89 3.52 -2.39
C VAL A 219 10.31 4.04 -2.15
N THR A 220 10.52 5.31 -2.49
CA THR A 220 11.79 6.00 -2.29
C THR A 220 11.96 6.43 -0.84
N ALA A 221 10.90 6.98 -0.23
CA ALA A 221 10.90 7.41 1.16
C ALA A 221 9.51 7.29 1.79
N ILE A 222 9.48 7.08 3.09
CA ILE A 222 8.27 7.04 3.92
C ILE A 222 8.20 8.31 4.73
N ILE A 223 7.03 8.95 4.73
CA ILE A 223 6.70 10.03 5.65
C ILE A 223 5.68 9.47 6.64
N PHE A 224 6.13 9.21 7.87
CA PHE A 224 5.27 8.72 8.94
C PHE A 224 4.75 9.90 9.76
N CYS A 225 3.42 10.07 9.80
CA CYS A 225 2.76 11.16 10.49
C CYS A 225 2.29 10.72 11.89
N VAL A 226 2.64 11.50 12.90
CA VAL A 226 2.27 11.32 14.31
C VAL A 226 1.40 12.48 14.76
N GLU A 227 0.32 12.17 15.48
CA GLU A 227 -0.54 13.16 16.14
C GLU A 227 0.01 13.48 17.54
N LEU A 228 0.76 14.58 17.69
CA LEU A 228 1.34 14.96 18.99
C LEU A 228 0.28 15.26 20.05
N SER A 229 -0.80 15.91 19.66
CA SER A 229 -1.90 16.29 20.55
C SER A 229 -2.77 15.10 21.00
N GLY A 230 -2.54 13.89 20.47
CA GLY A 230 -3.37 12.71 20.73
C GLY A 230 -2.95 11.89 21.97
N TYR A 231 -2.03 12.39 22.81
CA TYR A 231 -1.47 11.63 23.93
C TYR A 231 -2.49 11.25 25.01
N ASP A 232 -3.51 12.07 25.21
CA ASP A 232 -4.60 11.88 26.17
C ASP A 232 -5.86 11.25 25.54
N LEU A 233 -5.82 10.88 24.25
CA LEU A 233 -6.97 10.41 23.50
C LEU A 233 -6.96 8.89 23.31
N LYS A 234 -8.16 8.32 23.14
CA LYS A 234 -8.37 6.92 22.76
C LYS A 234 -8.72 6.76 21.27
N LEU A 235 -8.46 5.58 20.72
CA LEU A 235 -8.86 5.22 19.37
C LEU A 235 -10.38 5.23 19.22
N TYR A 236 -10.85 5.56 18.02
CA TYR A 236 -12.28 5.53 17.70
C TYR A 236 -12.80 4.09 17.61
N GLU A 237 -11.96 3.18 17.13
CA GLU A 237 -12.32 1.82 16.80
C GLU A 237 -12.66 0.94 18.01
N ASP A 238 -12.04 1.19 19.17
CA ASP A 238 -12.24 0.37 20.38
C ASP A 238 -12.52 1.17 21.66
N ASN A 239 -12.36 2.50 21.64
CA ASN A 239 -12.52 3.39 22.79
C ASN A 239 -11.75 2.96 24.05
N GLN A 240 -10.66 2.20 23.88
CA GLN A 240 -9.85 1.65 24.97
C GLN A 240 -8.37 1.93 24.75
N THR A 241 -7.86 1.72 23.54
CA THR A 241 -6.44 1.86 23.23
C THR A 241 -6.07 3.35 23.13
N SER A 242 -4.99 3.76 23.81
CA SER A 242 -4.40 5.10 23.63
C SER A 242 -3.95 5.32 22.17
N ARG A 243 -4.28 6.48 21.60
CA ARG A 243 -3.86 6.82 20.22
C ARG A 243 -2.35 6.87 20.08
N MET A 244 -1.65 7.43 21.07
CA MET A 244 -0.19 7.52 21.07
C MET A 244 0.47 6.14 21.14
N ALA A 245 -0.05 5.26 22.01
CA ALA A 245 0.44 3.88 22.11
C ALA A 245 0.25 3.11 20.79
N GLU A 246 -0.90 3.29 20.12
CA GLU A 246 -1.13 2.72 18.80
C GLU A 246 -0.17 3.28 17.75
N SER A 247 0.10 4.59 17.77
CA SER A 247 1.03 5.24 16.85
C SER A 247 2.45 4.70 17.00
N LEU A 248 2.92 4.53 18.24
CA LEU A 248 4.23 3.92 18.54
C LEU A 248 4.32 2.48 18.06
N ARG A 249 3.30 1.64 18.33
CA ARG A 249 3.27 0.24 17.84
C ARG A 249 3.29 0.16 16.32
N LEU A 250 2.53 1.04 15.66
CA LEU A 250 2.49 1.12 14.21
C LEU A 250 3.83 1.61 13.64
N PHE A 251 4.49 2.54 14.33
CA PHE A 251 5.81 3.00 13.92
C PHE A 251 6.87 1.91 14.06
N ASP A 252 6.90 1.18 15.19
CA ASP A 252 7.82 0.05 15.41
C ASP A 252 7.71 -0.99 14.29
N SER A 253 6.47 -1.33 13.88
CA SER A 253 6.24 -2.31 12.82
C SER A 253 6.64 -1.83 11.42
N ILE A 254 6.61 -0.53 11.15
CA ILE A 254 7.04 0.07 9.88
C ILE A 254 8.55 0.30 9.87
N CYS A 255 9.09 0.89 10.93
CA CYS A 255 10.50 1.22 11.04
C CYS A 255 11.38 -0.02 10.90
N ASN A 256 10.96 -1.12 11.51
CA ASN A 256 11.69 -2.39 11.55
C ASN A 256 11.18 -3.41 10.49
N ASN A 257 10.42 -2.96 9.49
CA ASN A 257 9.94 -3.84 8.42
C ASN A 257 11.03 -4.13 7.37
N ASN A 258 11.14 -5.38 6.94
CA ASN A 258 12.08 -5.82 5.90
C ASN A 258 11.85 -5.19 4.51
N TRP A 259 10.64 -4.71 4.23
CA TRP A 259 10.36 -3.92 3.02
C TRP A 259 11.06 -2.57 3.00
N PHE A 260 11.40 -2.05 4.19
CA PHE A 260 11.86 -0.68 4.37
C PHE A 260 13.27 -0.59 4.94
N THR A 261 14.05 -1.67 4.82
CA THR A 261 15.44 -1.71 5.31
C THR A 261 16.28 -0.60 4.70
N ASN A 262 16.13 -0.37 3.39
CA ASN A 262 16.88 0.65 2.64
C ASN A 262 16.05 1.89 2.29
N THR A 263 14.85 2.03 2.87
CA THR A 263 13.95 3.14 2.59
C THR A 263 14.18 4.27 3.59
N SER A 264 14.39 5.49 3.09
CA SER A 264 14.52 6.67 3.95
C SER A 264 13.24 6.88 4.75
N LEU A 265 13.37 7.09 6.06
CA LEU A 265 12.23 7.27 6.96
C LEU A 265 12.24 8.69 7.52
N ILE A 266 11.16 9.41 7.27
CA ILE A 266 10.92 10.76 7.75
C ILE A 266 9.76 10.71 8.75
N LEU A 267 9.95 11.30 9.91
CA LEU A 267 8.97 11.33 10.99
C LEU A 267 8.39 12.75 11.10
N PHE A 268 7.11 12.89 10.81
CA PHE A 268 6.37 14.14 11.01
C PHE A 268 5.63 14.10 12.33
N LEU A 269 6.12 14.89 13.28
CA LEU A 269 5.50 15.11 14.59
C LEU A 269 4.51 16.27 14.45
N ASN A 270 3.30 15.95 14.00
CA ASN A 270 2.30 16.90 13.56
C ASN A 270 1.40 17.39 14.71
N LYS A 271 0.68 18.49 14.46
CA LYS A 271 -0.19 19.20 15.42
C LYS A 271 0.58 19.75 16.62
N LYS A 272 1.77 20.28 16.36
CA LYS A 272 2.64 20.87 17.40
C LYS A 272 1.98 22.07 18.11
N ASP A 273 1.16 22.81 17.37
CA ASP A 273 0.34 23.93 17.85
C ASP A 273 -0.67 23.47 18.89
N LEU A 274 -1.38 22.36 18.62
CA LEU A 274 -2.34 21.79 19.56
C LEU A 274 -1.65 21.15 20.79
N LEU A 275 -0.46 20.55 20.61
CA LEU A 275 0.34 20.09 21.75
C LEU A 275 0.73 21.26 22.66
N ALA A 276 1.18 22.38 22.09
CA ALA A 276 1.63 23.55 22.85
C ALA A 276 0.51 24.14 23.73
N GLU A 277 -0.75 24.10 23.28
CA GLU A 277 -1.89 24.53 24.09
C GLU A 277 -2.33 23.46 25.10
N LYS A 278 -2.39 22.18 24.70
CA LYS A 278 -2.90 21.10 25.54
C LYS A 278 -1.97 20.79 26.72
N ILE A 279 -0.66 20.83 26.51
CA ILE A 279 0.34 20.48 27.53
C ILE A 279 0.23 21.39 28.75
N LYS A 280 -0.20 22.65 28.59
CA LYS A 280 -0.43 23.59 29.70
C LYS A 280 -1.48 23.11 30.71
N ARG A 281 -2.36 22.19 30.32
CA ARG A 281 -3.52 21.73 31.10
C ARG A 281 -3.44 20.26 31.49
N ILE A 282 -3.02 19.39 30.56
CA ILE A 282 -2.97 17.94 30.77
C ILE A 282 -1.51 17.49 30.70
N PRO A 283 -0.93 16.94 31.78
CA PRO A 283 0.47 16.56 31.78
C PRO A 283 0.75 15.35 30.90
N LEU A 284 1.93 15.30 30.29
CA LEU A 284 2.36 14.18 29.42
C LEU A 284 2.39 12.82 30.16
N THR A 285 2.51 12.86 31.49
CA THR A 285 2.53 11.67 32.37
C THR A 285 1.27 10.80 32.28
N VAL A 286 0.15 11.35 31.80
CA VAL A 286 -1.08 10.58 31.52
C VAL A 286 -0.84 9.48 30.47
N CYS A 287 0.03 9.75 29.49
CA CYS A 287 0.40 8.79 28.45
C CYS A 287 1.73 8.08 28.76
N PHE A 288 2.68 8.81 29.34
CA PHE A 288 4.04 8.33 29.61
C PHE A 288 4.36 8.46 31.09
N ALA A 289 3.99 7.45 31.88
CA ALA A 289 4.16 7.49 33.34
C ALA A 289 5.61 7.78 33.78
N ASP A 290 6.60 7.36 32.99
CA ASP A 290 8.03 7.55 33.27
C ASP A 290 8.58 8.93 32.85
N TYR A 291 7.74 9.82 32.31
CA TYR A 291 8.15 11.17 31.92
C TYR A 291 8.53 12.01 33.15
N LYS A 292 9.78 12.48 33.20
CA LYS A 292 10.32 13.29 34.31
C LYS A 292 10.60 14.75 33.95
N GLY A 293 10.32 15.14 32.70
CA GLY A 293 10.53 16.51 32.22
C GLY A 293 9.46 17.48 32.73
N GLN A 294 9.69 18.77 32.47
CA GLN A 294 8.71 19.82 32.74
C GLN A 294 7.50 19.70 31.83
N ASN A 295 6.38 20.28 32.26
CA ASN A 295 5.15 20.31 31.49
C ASN A 295 5.15 21.45 30.44
N THR A 296 6.24 21.58 29.69
CA THR A 296 6.47 22.57 28.64
C THR A 296 6.40 21.91 27.27
N TYR A 297 6.08 22.69 26.23
CA TYR A 297 6.01 22.19 24.86
C TYR A 297 7.37 21.61 24.42
N GLU A 298 8.46 22.31 24.71
CA GLU A 298 9.80 21.97 24.25
C GLU A 298 10.27 20.63 24.82
N GLU A 299 10.12 20.41 26.13
CA GLU A 299 10.53 19.14 26.76
C GLU A 299 9.60 17.98 26.37
N ALA A 300 8.28 18.22 26.33
CA ALA A 300 7.31 17.19 25.96
C ALA A 300 7.48 16.74 24.51
N ALA A 301 7.63 17.69 23.58
CA ALA A 301 7.79 17.41 22.15
C ALA A 301 9.07 16.63 21.86
N VAL A 302 10.19 17.02 22.48
CA VAL A 302 11.48 16.32 22.36
C VAL A 302 11.41 14.93 22.99
N TYR A 303 10.72 14.77 24.12
CA TYR A 303 10.53 13.45 24.72
C TYR A 303 9.75 12.52 23.80
N VAL A 304 8.60 12.96 23.27
CA VAL A 304 7.81 12.16 22.33
C VAL A 304 8.63 11.81 21.09
N GLN A 305 9.38 12.76 20.52
CA GLN A 305 10.31 12.49 19.41
C GLN A 305 11.25 11.31 19.74
N ARG A 306 11.91 11.35 20.90
CA ARG A 306 12.84 10.29 21.34
C ARG A 306 12.14 8.93 21.47
N GLN A 307 10.92 8.90 21.98
CA GLN A 307 10.14 7.65 22.08
C GLN A 307 9.95 6.96 20.73
N PHE A 308 9.80 7.73 19.64
CA PHE A 308 9.74 7.16 18.29
C PHE A 308 11.12 6.77 17.76
N GLU A 309 12.12 7.64 17.91
CA GLU A 309 13.49 7.38 17.44
C GLU A 309 14.13 6.15 18.10
N ASP A 310 13.80 5.89 19.37
CA ASP A 310 14.30 4.74 20.12
C ASP A 310 13.70 3.40 19.68
N LEU A 311 12.61 3.40 18.91
CA LEU A 311 12.04 2.18 18.32
C LEU A 311 12.86 1.67 17.12
N ASN A 312 13.78 2.48 16.59
CA ASN A 312 14.66 2.05 15.50
C ASN A 312 15.74 1.10 16.01
N ARG A 313 15.66 -0.17 15.59
CA ARG A 313 16.64 -1.20 15.99
C ARG A 313 17.93 -1.16 15.16
N ASN A 314 17.90 -0.48 14.01
CA ASN A 314 19.00 -0.40 13.05
C ASN A 314 19.59 1.01 12.99
N LYS A 315 19.88 1.63 14.15
CA LYS A 315 20.36 3.03 14.24
C LYS A 315 21.64 3.31 13.46
N GLU A 316 22.47 2.29 13.21
CA GLU A 316 23.73 2.42 12.48
C GLU A 316 23.54 2.54 10.96
N THR A 317 22.48 1.95 10.42
CA THR A 317 22.26 1.84 8.96
C THR A 317 21.05 2.63 8.48
N LYS A 318 20.12 2.96 9.38
CA LYS A 318 18.89 3.67 9.08
C LYS A 318 18.75 4.88 10.00
N GLU A 319 18.81 6.06 9.40
CA GLU A 319 18.55 7.33 10.09
C GLU A 319 17.07 7.71 9.96
N ILE A 320 16.50 8.27 11.04
CA ILE A 320 15.13 8.81 11.05
C ILE A 320 15.24 10.33 11.03
N TYR A 321 14.63 10.96 10.02
CA TYR A 321 14.60 12.42 9.90
C TYR A 321 13.33 12.97 10.52
N SER A 322 13.44 13.49 11.74
CA SER A 322 12.30 14.00 12.52
C SER A 322 12.07 15.49 12.30
N HIS A 323 10.81 15.87 12.05
CA HIS A 323 10.39 17.26 11.91
C HIS A 323 9.10 17.54 12.68
N PHE A 324 9.08 18.65 13.42
CA PHE A 324 7.86 19.15 14.05
C PHE A 324 7.02 19.94 13.06
N THR A 325 5.80 19.46 12.81
CA THR A 325 4.92 20.00 11.78
C THR A 325 3.60 20.55 12.34
N CYS A 326 3.07 21.55 11.65
CA CYS A 326 1.70 22.00 11.73
C CYS A 326 1.14 21.91 10.31
N ALA A 327 0.40 20.84 10.01
CA ALA A 327 -0.07 20.58 8.64
C ALA A 327 -1.03 21.65 8.10
N THR A 328 -1.62 22.48 8.94
CA THR A 328 -2.43 23.65 8.51
C THR A 328 -1.56 24.87 8.19
N ASP A 329 -0.32 24.94 8.67
CA ASP A 329 0.62 26.01 8.36
C ASP A 329 1.39 25.70 7.05
N THR A 330 1.00 26.36 5.97
CA THR A 330 1.61 26.20 4.65
C THR A 330 3.10 26.55 4.64
N SER A 331 3.53 27.55 5.40
CA SER A 331 4.94 27.96 5.45
C SER A 331 5.81 26.90 6.14
N ASN A 332 5.29 26.32 7.22
CA ASN A 332 5.97 25.26 7.93
C ASN A 332 6.09 23.99 7.08
N ILE A 333 5.02 23.60 6.37
CA ILE A 333 5.06 22.42 5.49
C ILE A 333 5.97 22.63 4.29
N GLN A 334 5.99 23.82 3.69
CA GLN A 334 6.91 24.14 2.60
C GLN A 334 8.37 23.99 3.05
N PHE A 335 8.75 24.62 4.17
CA PHE A 335 10.11 24.53 4.70
C PHE A 335 10.52 23.09 5.04
N VAL A 336 9.64 22.33 5.70
CA VAL A 336 9.92 20.94 6.06
C VAL A 336 10.03 20.07 4.81
N PHE A 337 9.18 20.27 3.81
CA PHE A 337 9.21 19.49 2.59
C PHE A 337 10.46 19.80 1.74
N ASP A 338 10.91 21.05 1.71
CA ASP A 338 12.18 21.44 1.07
C ASP A 338 13.37 20.69 1.71
N ALA A 339 13.44 20.68 3.05
CA ALA A 339 14.49 19.96 3.79
C ALA A 339 14.44 18.45 3.56
N VAL A 340 13.25 17.85 3.60
CA VAL A 340 13.03 16.43 3.30
C VAL A 340 13.47 16.10 1.88
N THR A 341 13.13 16.96 0.91
CA THR A 341 13.48 16.76 -0.49
C THR A 341 14.99 16.78 -0.69
N ASP A 342 15.71 17.69 -0.03
CA ASP A 342 17.16 17.76 -0.14
C ASP A 342 17.83 16.48 0.42
N VAL A 343 17.33 15.94 1.53
CA VAL A 343 17.79 14.65 2.09
C VAL A 343 17.51 13.49 1.13
N ILE A 344 16.29 13.41 0.60
CA ILE A 344 15.90 12.36 -0.35
C ILE A 344 16.76 12.45 -1.61
N ILE A 345 16.98 13.64 -2.15
CA ILE A 345 17.80 13.87 -3.34
C ILE A 345 19.25 13.48 -3.06
N GLN A 346 19.84 13.89 -1.93
CA GLN A 346 21.22 13.51 -1.59
C GLN A 346 21.38 11.99 -1.47
N ASN A 347 20.43 11.30 -0.84
CA ASN A 347 20.47 9.85 -0.70
C ASN A 347 20.24 9.14 -2.05
N ASN A 348 19.39 9.68 -2.93
CA ASN A 348 19.19 9.13 -4.27
C ASN A 348 20.33 9.45 -5.24
N LEU A 349 21.01 10.60 -5.11
CA LEU A 349 22.17 10.97 -5.93
C LEU A 349 23.41 10.15 -5.57
N LYS A 350 23.57 9.73 -4.31
CA LYS A 350 24.59 8.72 -3.95
C LYS A 350 24.37 7.39 -4.70
N SER A 351 23.13 7.09 -5.06
CA SER A 351 22.75 5.94 -5.90
C SER A 351 22.99 6.17 -7.41
N PHE A 352 23.33 7.40 -7.83
CA PHE A 352 23.59 7.78 -9.23
C PHE A 352 24.87 8.62 -9.38
N PRO A 353 26.05 8.01 -9.59
CA PRO A 353 27.16 8.70 -10.24
C PRO A 353 27.60 8.01 -11.54
N GLY A 354 27.69 8.79 -12.62
CA GLY A 354 28.46 8.46 -13.80
C GLY A 354 29.96 8.68 -13.56
N GLN A 355 30.67 7.63 -13.16
CA GLN A 355 32.09 7.32 -13.42
C GLN A 355 32.40 5.95 -12.76
N PRO A 356 33.39 5.17 -13.24
CA PRO A 356 33.43 3.72 -13.02
C PRO A 356 33.78 3.40 -11.57
N ALA A 357 32.79 2.97 -10.80
CA ALA A 357 33.00 2.40 -9.48
C ALA A 357 33.45 0.95 -9.62
N ASP A 358 34.76 0.77 -9.77
CA ASP A 358 35.44 -0.47 -9.43
C ASP A 358 35.51 -0.58 -7.89
N LYS A 359 34.51 -1.26 -7.31
CA LYS A 359 34.55 -2.00 -6.04
C LYS A 359 33.16 -2.55 -5.75
N THR A 360 32.97 -3.78 -6.18
CA THR A 360 31.85 -4.67 -5.87
C THR A 360 31.79 -4.98 -4.37
N MET A 361 30.69 -4.61 -3.72
CA MET A 361 30.22 -5.29 -2.51
C MET A 361 28.82 -5.85 -2.80
N ASN A 362 28.80 -7.16 -3.07
CA ASN A 362 27.59 -7.98 -3.18
C ASN A 362 26.93 -8.10 -1.81
N PHE A 363 25.75 -7.50 -1.63
CA PHE A 363 24.85 -7.85 -0.53
C PHE A 363 23.39 -7.83 -0.98
N SER A 364 22.98 -8.91 -1.66
CA SER A 364 21.63 -9.42 -1.46
C SER A 364 21.57 -9.97 -0.03
N PRO A 365 20.54 -9.67 0.80
CA PRO A 365 20.40 -10.30 2.10
C PRO A 365 20.40 -11.83 1.93
N PRO A 366 21.03 -12.59 2.84
CA PRO A 366 21.23 -14.03 2.65
C PRO A 366 19.88 -14.73 2.53
N VAL A 367 19.68 -15.44 1.42
CA VAL A 367 18.61 -16.42 1.28
C VAL A 367 18.89 -17.52 2.31
N SER A 368 17.88 -17.92 3.07
CA SER A 368 18.04 -19.02 4.03
C SER A 368 18.51 -20.27 3.29
N ARG A 369 19.43 -21.05 3.88
CA ARG A 369 20.08 -22.18 3.18
C ARG A 369 19.10 -23.22 2.65
N ASP A 370 17.95 -23.36 3.30
CA ASP A 370 16.86 -24.25 2.92
C ASP A 370 16.02 -23.72 1.76
N ARG A 371 16.22 -22.47 1.31
CA ARG A 371 15.53 -21.83 0.17
C ARG A 371 16.41 -21.71 -1.09
N ILE A 372 17.54 -22.41 -1.11
CA ILE A 372 18.43 -22.54 -2.26
C ILE A 372 18.05 -23.80 -3.04
N ILE A 373 17.59 -23.64 -4.28
CA ILE A 373 17.12 -24.73 -5.13
C ILE A 373 18.02 -24.84 -6.36
N SER A 374 18.88 -25.87 -6.34
CA SER A 374 19.78 -26.21 -7.45
C SER A 374 19.21 -27.27 -8.40
N THR A 375 18.37 -28.17 -7.88
CA THR A 375 17.73 -29.26 -8.63
C THR A 375 16.24 -29.00 -8.75
N PHE A 376 15.66 -29.26 -9.94
CA PHE A 376 14.24 -29.04 -10.16
C PHE A 376 13.39 -29.90 -9.21
N PRO A 377 12.45 -29.32 -8.44
CA PRO A 377 11.61 -30.09 -7.52
C PRO A 377 10.70 -31.06 -8.27
N LYS A 378 10.52 -32.26 -7.73
CA LYS A 378 9.65 -33.29 -8.32
C LYS A 378 8.17 -33.01 -8.03
N CYS A 379 7.28 -33.55 -8.87
CA CYS A 379 5.85 -33.57 -8.59
C CYS A 379 5.49 -34.57 -7.47
N TYR A 380 4.35 -34.37 -6.80
CA TYR A 380 3.86 -35.25 -5.74
C TYR A 380 3.50 -36.65 -6.27
N ASN A 381 2.75 -36.69 -7.37
CA ASN A 381 2.32 -37.93 -8.01
C ASN A 381 2.44 -37.80 -9.54
N PRO A 382 3.21 -38.66 -10.22
CA PRO A 382 3.34 -38.63 -11.68
C PRO A 382 2.00 -38.77 -12.43
N GLN A 383 1.03 -39.50 -11.87
CA GLN A 383 -0.30 -39.64 -12.47
C GLN A 383 -1.16 -38.37 -12.37
N ALA A 384 -0.74 -37.40 -11.56
CA ALA A 384 -1.45 -36.17 -11.27
C ALA A 384 -0.66 -34.91 -11.64
N CYS A 385 0.37 -35.07 -12.48
CA CYS A 385 1.22 -34.00 -12.98
C CYS A 385 1.05 -33.84 -14.49
N LEU A 386 0.53 -32.69 -14.91
CA LEU A 386 0.26 -32.39 -16.33
C LEU A 386 1.54 -32.11 -17.13
N GLN A 387 2.62 -31.78 -16.43
CA GLN A 387 3.92 -31.52 -17.01
C GLN A 387 4.95 -32.44 -16.33
N MET A 388 5.13 -33.65 -16.89
CA MET A 388 6.22 -34.57 -16.53
C MET A 388 7.57 -33.89 -16.77
N LYS A 389 7.97 -33.08 -15.78
CA LYS A 389 9.12 -32.20 -15.85
C LYS A 389 10.00 -32.47 -14.65
N ASP A 390 11.11 -33.12 -14.95
CA ASP A 390 12.06 -33.61 -13.95
C ASP A 390 13.38 -32.82 -13.94
N ASP A 391 13.57 -31.88 -14.88
CA ASP A 391 14.74 -31.00 -14.94
C ASP A 391 14.38 -29.62 -15.49
N TRP A 392 15.26 -28.65 -15.24
CA TRP A 392 15.19 -27.29 -15.77
C TRP A 392 15.25 -27.28 -17.31
N ASN A 393 14.48 -26.39 -17.93
CA ASN A 393 14.51 -26.14 -19.36
C ASN A 393 15.92 -25.69 -19.76
N THR A 394 16.47 -26.31 -20.82
CA THR A 394 17.83 -26.07 -21.29
C THR A 394 18.09 -24.59 -21.59
N LYS A 395 17.12 -23.88 -22.19
CA LYS A 395 17.26 -22.44 -22.48
C LYS A 395 17.27 -21.60 -21.21
N ALA A 396 16.39 -21.91 -20.25
CA ALA A 396 16.36 -21.23 -18.96
C ALA A 396 17.65 -21.48 -18.17
N LYS A 397 18.16 -22.72 -18.16
CA LYS A 397 19.42 -23.12 -17.52
C LYS A 397 20.62 -22.39 -18.12
N MET A 398 20.72 -22.33 -19.46
CA MET A 398 21.76 -21.57 -20.15
C MET A 398 21.66 -20.07 -19.86
N ALA A 399 20.45 -19.51 -19.82
CA ALA A 399 20.24 -18.10 -19.48
C ALA A 399 20.62 -17.80 -18.03
N CYS A 400 20.34 -18.71 -17.09
CA CYS A 400 20.74 -18.58 -15.69
C CYS A 400 22.27 -18.63 -15.56
N GLN A 401 22.94 -19.56 -16.25
CA GLN A 401 24.39 -19.68 -16.24
C GLN A 401 25.10 -18.47 -16.85
N ASP A 402 24.59 -17.95 -17.98
CA ASP A 402 25.12 -16.74 -18.62
C ASP A 402 24.92 -15.50 -17.73
N ARG A 403 23.74 -15.36 -17.11
CA ARG A 403 23.44 -14.26 -16.17
C ARG A 403 24.26 -14.34 -14.88
N ALA A 404 24.44 -15.54 -14.32
CA ALA A 404 25.29 -15.78 -13.15
C ALA A 404 26.77 -15.51 -13.44
N ALA A 405 27.26 -15.86 -14.64
CA ALA A 405 28.65 -15.66 -15.05
C ALA A 405 29.00 -14.18 -15.33
N ARG A 406 28.03 -13.37 -15.79
CA ARG A 406 28.28 -11.98 -16.20
C ARG A 406 28.45 -10.98 -15.05
N GLN A 407 28.18 -11.36 -13.78
CA GLN A 407 28.17 -10.44 -12.62
C GLN A 407 27.53 -9.07 -12.95
N GLN A 408 26.52 -9.03 -13.82
CA GLN A 408 25.84 -7.79 -14.16
C GLN A 408 24.91 -7.45 -13.00
N GLY A 409 25.38 -6.55 -12.13
CA GLY A 409 24.50 -5.83 -11.22
C GLY A 409 23.39 -5.17 -12.04
N TYR A 410 22.15 -5.29 -11.56
CA TYR A 410 20.88 -4.81 -12.16
C TYR A 410 20.02 -5.79 -12.97
N ASP A 411 20.11 -7.12 -12.76
CA ASP A 411 18.96 -7.96 -13.12
C ASP A 411 17.89 -7.82 -12.02
N ARG A 412 16.72 -7.28 -12.38
CA ARG A 412 15.55 -7.07 -11.50
C ARG A 412 15.32 -8.34 -10.67
N LEU A 413 15.17 -8.20 -9.35
CA LEU A 413 14.73 -9.28 -8.48
C LEU A 413 13.40 -9.83 -9.05
N LYS A 414 13.42 -11.05 -9.58
CA LYS A 414 12.26 -11.61 -10.27
C LYS A 414 11.20 -11.99 -9.28
N MET A 415 9.95 -11.70 -9.60
CA MET A 415 8.84 -11.91 -8.71
C MET A 415 7.63 -12.49 -9.43
N SER A 416 7.04 -13.53 -8.84
CA SER A 416 5.79 -14.11 -9.31
C SER A 416 4.75 -14.12 -8.17
N LYS A 417 3.48 -14.05 -8.55
CA LYS A 417 2.32 -14.02 -7.67
C LYS A 417 1.57 -15.34 -7.75
N ALA A 418 1.39 -15.96 -6.59
CA ALA A 418 0.56 -17.13 -6.34
C ALA A 418 -0.65 -16.73 -5.50
N VAL A 419 -1.85 -17.10 -5.92
CA VAL A 419 -3.09 -16.84 -5.17
C VAL A 419 -3.67 -18.15 -4.66
N VAL A 420 -4.03 -18.18 -3.39
CA VAL A 420 -4.58 -19.36 -2.71
C VAL A 420 -6.08 -19.15 -2.48
N VAL A 421 -6.91 -19.98 -3.10
CA VAL A 421 -8.38 -19.89 -3.11
C VAL A 421 -9.04 -21.18 -2.63
N GLY A 422 -10.30 -21.13 -2.20
CA GLY A 422 -11.04 -22.29 -1.69
C GLY A 422 -11.95 -21.93 -0.51
N ASP A 423 -12.77 -22.88 -0.08
CA ASP A 423 -13.79 -22.66 0.96
C ASP A 423 -13.23 -22.18 2.32
N LEU A 424 -14.10 -21.67 3.18
CA LEU A 424 -13.77 -21.43 4.59
C LEU A 424 -13.26 -22.71 5.25
N ASN A 425 -12.32 -22.57 6.19
CA ASN A 425 -11.84 -23.64 7.06
C ASN A 425 -11.11 -24.79 6.37
N VAL A 426 -10.91 -24.74 5.05
CA VAL A 426 -10.16 -25.81 4.36
C VAL A 426 -8.72 -25.88 4.82
N GLY A 427 -8.08 -24.74 5.13
CA GLY A 427 -6.72 -24.72 5.69
C GLY A 427 -5.73 -23.80 4.99
N LYS A 428 -6.20 -22.90 4.10
CA LYS A 428 -5.37 -21.95 3.31
C LYS A 428 -4.35 -21.17 4.16
N THR A 429 -4.82 -20.46 5.17
CA THR A 429 -3.98 -19.69 6.09
C THR A 429 -2.97 -20.56 6.85
N CYS A 430 -3.38 -21.76 7.28
CA CYS A 430 -2.49 -22.70 7.97
C CYS A 430 -1.42 -23.27 7.04
N LEU A 431 -1.75 -23.53 5.78
CA LEU A 431 -0.82 -23.97 4.74
C LEU A 431 0.28 -22.91 4.52
N ILE A 432 -0.11 -21.65 4.38
CA ILE A 432 0.80 -20.54 4.14
C ILE A 432 1.68 -20.25 5.36
N ASN A 433 1.07 -20.18 6.55
CA ASN A 433 1.82 -19.95 7.80
C ASN A 433 2.81 -21.08 8.09
N ARG A 434 2.43 -22.34 7.82
CA ARG A 434 3.36 -23.47 7.97
C ARG A 434 4.56 -23.34 7.04
N PHE A 435 4.37 -22.90 5.80
CA PHE A 435 5.49 -22.72 4.87
C PHE A 435 6.40 -21.53 5.24
N CYS A 436 5.80 -20.36 5.48
CA CYS A 436 6.55 -19.10 5.60
C CYS A 436 7.13 -18.87 7.00
N LYS A 437 6.46 -19.38 8.04
CA LYS A 437 6.79 -19.10 9.45
C LYS A 437 7.17 -20.35 10.24
N ASP A 438 6.97 -21.53 9.66
CA ASP A 438 7.05 -22.83 10.36
C ASP A 438 6.17 -22.88 11.64
N VAL A 439 4.99 -22.26 11.59
CA VAL A 439 4.03 -22.21 12.70
C VAL A 439 2.70 -22.85 12.32
N PHE A 440 2.11 -23.60 13.26
CA PHE A 440 0.73 -24.08 13.18
C PHE A 440 -0.04 -23.69 14.44
N GLU A 441 -1.03 -22.81 14.27
CA GLU A 441 -1.94 -22.39 15.34
C GLU A 441 -3.23 -23.22 15.29
N ARG A 442 -3.63 -23.79 16.43
CA ARG A 442 -4.88 -24.56 16.56
C ARG A 442 -6.11 -23.67 16.73
N ASP A 443 -5.93 -22.48 17.27
CA ASP A 443 -7.01 -21.54 17.55
C ASP A 443 -7.42 -20.81 16.27
N TYR A 444 -8.47 -21.34 15.63
CA TYR A 444 -9.00 -20.77 14.40
C TYR A 444 -9.48 -19.34 14.60
N LYS A 445 -8.87 -18.40 13.89
CA LYS A 445 -9.39 -17.06 13.65
C LYS A 445 -9.74 -16.94 12.17
N ALA A 446 -10.98 -16.56 11.86
CA ALA A 446 -11.40 -16.36 10.48
C ALA A 446 -10.52 -15.28 9.80
N THR A 447 -10.00 -15.59 8.62
CA THR A 447 -9.22 -14.65 7.82
C THR A 447 -10.13 -13.55 7.31
N ILE A 448 -10.01 -12.36 7.90
CA ILE A 448 -10.78 -11.18 7.49
C ILE A 448 -10.07 -10.52 6.32
N GLY A 449 -10.57 -10.67 5.10
CA GLY A 449 -9.98 -10.06 3.89
C GLY A 449 -8.96 -10.96 3.21
N VAL A 450 -7.93 -10.36 2.60
CA VAL A 450 -6.83 -11.05 1.92
C VAL A 450 -5.52 -10.67 2.60
N ASP A 451 -4.69 -11.66 2.90
CA ASP A 451 -3.34 -11.52 3.47
C ASP A 451 -2.31 -12.02 2.45
N PHE A 452 -1.03 -11.72 2.59
CA PHE A 452 -0.02 -12.37 1.74
C PHE A 452 1.37 -12.40 2.37
N GLU A 453 2.14 -13.41 2.00
CA GLU A 453 3.53 -13.60 2.42
C GLU A 453 4.47 -13.51 1.20
N ILE A 454 5.72 -13.10 1.41
CA ILE A 454 6.76 -13.14 0.37
C ILE A 454 7.88 -14.07 0.80
N GLU A 455 8.10 -15.10 -0.01
CA GLU A 455 9.17 -16.07 0.19
C GLU A 455 10.27 -15.85 -0.86
N ARG A 456 11.51 -15.71 -0.38
CA ARG A 456 12.69 -15.48 -1.22
C ARG A 456 13.45 -16.78 -1.43
N PHE A 457 13.80 -17.04 -2.67
CA PHE A 457 14.53 -18.22 -3.12
C PHE A 457 15.79 -17.82 -3.87
N GLU A 458 16.75 -18.74 -3.89
CA GLU A 458 17.84 -18.72 -4.86
C GLU A 458 17.64 -19.90 -5.80
N MET A 459 17.27 -19.63 -7.05
CA MET A 459 16.91 -20.62 -8.06
C MET A 459 18.03 -20.68 -9.09
N SER A 460 18.75 -21.80 -9.16
CA SER A 460 19.89 -21.95 -10.09
C SER A 460 20.91 -20.79 -10.03
N GLY A 461 21.17 -20.26 -8.83
CA GLY A 461 22.10 -19.14 -8.58
C GLY A 461 21.53 -17.74 -8.84
N LEU A 462 20.24 -17.61 -9.16
CA LEU A 462 19.56 -16.31 -9.33
C LEU A 462 18.54 -16.05 -8.21
N PRO A 463 18.42 -14.82 -7.71
CA PRO A 463 17.41 -14.48 -6.71
C PRO A 463 16.00 -14.45 -7.34
N PHE A 464 15.05 -15.08 -6.64
CA PHE A 464 13.63 -15.12 -7.02
C PHE A 464 12.74 -14.88 -5.80
N SER A 465 11.58 -14.27 -5.99
CA SER A 465 10.60 -14.04 -4.93
C SER A 465 9.22 -14.53 -5.34
N LEU A 466 8.55 -15.24 -4.45
CA LEU A 466 7.17 -15.69 -4.64
C LEU A 466 6.26 -14.93 -3.67
N GLN A 467 5.29 -14.18 -4.19
CA GLN A 467 4.22 -13.59 -3.38
C GLN A 467 3.08 -14.60 -3.25
N ILE A 468 2.72 -15.01 -2.03
CA ILE A 468 1.69 -16.01 -1.77
C ILE A 468 0.50 -15.32 -1.10
N TRP A 469 -0.62 -15.21 -1.81
CA TRP A 469 -1.80 -14.46 -1.39
C TRP A 469 -2.84 -15.39 -0.76
N ASP A 470 -3.10 -15.22 0.53
CA ASP A 470 -4.11 -15.92 1.32
C ASP A 470 -5.48 -15.23 1.21
N THR A 471 -6.51 -15.99 0.82
CA THR A 471 -7.87 -15.45 0.70
C THR A 471 -8.78 -15.93 1.84
N ALA A 472 -9.79 -15.14 2.21
CA ALA A 472 -10.73 -15.50 3.27
C ALA A 472 -11.50 -16.82 3.03
N GLY A 473 -11.72 -17.24 1.77
CA GLY A 473 -12.75 -18.26 1.43
C GLY A 473 -14.18 -17.74 1.56
N GLN A 474 -14.28 -16.41 1.63
CA GLN A 474 -15.38 -15.48 1.89
C GLN A 474 -16.40 -15.15 0.81
N GLU A 475 -16.01 -15.17 -0.47
CA GLU A 475 -16.34 -14.09 -1.42
C GLU A 475 -17.76 -14.08 -2.01
N LYS A 476 -18.75 -13.98 -1.13
CA LYS A 476 -20.08 -13.48 -1.44
C LYS A 476 -20.05 -12.03 -1.99
N PHE A 477 -18.89 -11.35 -1.97
CA PHE A 477 -18.66 -10.02 -2.55
C PHE A 477 -17.70 -10.08 -3.75
N LYS A 478 -18.19 -10.60 -4.89
CA LYS A 478 -17.42 -10.80 -6.15
C LYS A 478 -16.63 -9.56 -6.61
N CYS A 479 -17.10 -8.34 -6.34
CA CYS A 479 -16.43 -7.10 -6.76
C CYS A 479 -15.09 -6.83 -6.06
N ILE A 480 -14.87 -7.38 -4.86
CA ILE A 480 -13.63 -7.18 -4.10
C ILE A 480 -12.61 -8.28 -4.41
N ALA A 481 -13.08 -9.49 -4.73
CA ALA A 481 -12.23 -10.64 -5.05
C ALA A 481 -11.44 -10.48 -6.37
N SER A 482 -12.03 -9.84 -7.38
CA SER A 482 -11.42 -9.69 -8.71
C SER A 482 -10.09 -8.95 -8.71
N ALA A 483 -9.95 -7.92 -7.87
CA ALA A 483 -8.71 -7.16 -7.73
C ALA A 483 -7.55 -8.01 -7.21
N TYR A 484 -7.83 -9.05 -6.40
CA TYR A 484 -6.79 -9.92 -5.84
C TYR A 484 -6.36 -11.02 -6.82
N TYR A 485 -7.27 -11.48 -7.69
CA TYR A 485 -6.98 -12.54 -8.66
C TYR A 485 -6.14 -12.05 -9.83
N ARG A 486 -6.27 -10.78 -10.19
CA ARG A 486 -5.59 -10.19 -11.35
C ARG A 486 -4.06 -10.31 -11.25
N GLY A 487 -3.46 -10.74 -12.37
CA GLY A 487 -2.02 -10.87 -12.54
C GLY A 487 -1.39 -12.02 -11.77
N ALA A 488 -2.18 -13.04 -11.42
CA ALA A 488 -1.65 -14.26 -10.83
C ALA A 488 -0.89 -15.07 -11.89
N GLN A 489 0.33 -15.52 -11.58
CA GLN A 489 1.04 -16.53 -12.37
C GLN A 489 0.76 -17.95 -11.87
N VAL A 490 0.30 -18.08 -10.62
CA VAL A 490 -0.07 -19.37 -10.03
C VAL A 490 -1.41 -19.23 -9.31
N ILE A 491 -2.30 -20.18 -9.51
CA ILE A 491 -3.57 -20.32 -8.78
C ILE A 491 -3.52 -21.65 -8.02
N ILE A 492 -3.66 -21.58 -6.71
CA ILE A 492 -3.65 -22.72 -5.80
C ILE A 492 -5.05 -22.85 -5.23
N THR A 493 -5.80 -23.86 -5.68
CA THR A 493 -7.13 -24.16 -5.16
C THR A 493 -7.04 -25.19 -4.06
N VAL A 494 -7.59 -24.89 -2.88
CA VAL A 494 -7.41 -25.67 -1.66
C VAL A 494 -8.73 -26.25 -1.20
N PHE A 495 -8.71 -27.53 -0.81
CA PHE A 495 -9.81 -28.22 -0.19
C PHE A 495 -9.36 -28.99 1.06
N ASP A 496 -10.33 -29.38 1.89
CA ASP A 496 -10.09 -30.24 3.06
C ASP A 496 -10.23 -31.70 2.64
N MET A 497 -9.19 -32.51 2.83
CA MET A 497 -9.24 -33.93 2.46
C MET A 497 -10.32 -34.70 3.22
N ALA A 498 -10.75 -34.22 4.40
CA ALA A 498 -11.81 -34.84 5.18
C ALA A 498 -13.22 -34.39 4.76
N ASP A 499 -13.34 -33.40 3.86
CA ASP A 499 -14.62 -32.87 3.38
C ASP A 499 -14.69 -32.88 1.84
N ILE A 500 -15.30 -33.93 1.29
CA ILE A 500 -15.45 -34.12 -0.15
C ILE A 500 -16.25 -32.99 -0.84
N LYS A 501 -17.14 -32.28 -0.12
CA LYS A 501 -17.89 -31.16 -0.72
C LYS A 501 -16.98 -29.99 -1.04
N SER A 502 -15.98 -29.76 -0.17
CA SER A 502 -14.98 -28.72 -0.41
C SER A 502 -14.15 -29.00 -1.66
N LEU A 503 -13.99 -30.27 -2.05
CA LEU A 503 -13.35 -30.67 -3.31
C LEU A 503 -14.22 -30.29 -4.52
N GLU A 504 -15.52 -30.54 -4.49
CA GLU A 504 -16.44 -30.19 -5.59
C GLU A 504 -16.46 -28.67 -5.86
N HIS A 505 -16.43 -27.85 -4.81
CA HIS A 505 -16.46 -26.40 -4.96
C HIS A 505 -15.19 -25.84 -5.64
N THR A 506 -14.07 -26.56 -5.61
CA THR A 506 -12.78 -26.07 -6.16
C THR A 506 -12.84 -25.65 -7.63
N GLN A 507 -13.68 -26.31 -8.43
CA GLN A 507 -13.88 -25.95 -9.84
C GLN A 507 -14.46 -24.54 -10.00
N GLN A 508 -15.41 -24.16 -9.12
CA GLN A 508 -15.99 -22.83 -9.12
C GLN A 508 -14.96 -21.77 -8.71
N TRP A 509 -14.19 -22.05 -7.65
CA TRP A 509 -13.12 -21.18 -7.17
C TRP A 509 -12.07 -20.92 -8.25
N LEU A 510 -11.64 -21.97 -8.95
CA LEU A 510 -10.72 -21.84 -10.07
C LEU A 510 -11.31 -21.01 -11.21
N SER A 511 -12.57 -21.26 -11.57
CA SER A 511 -13.25 -20.55 -12.65
C SER A 511 -13.37 -19.04 -12.38
N ASP A 512 -13.65 -18.66 -11.13
CA ASP A 512 -13.73 -17.25 -10.74
C ASP A 512 -12.32 -16.59 -10.70
N ALA A 513 -11.28 -17.32 -10.30
CA ALA A 513 -9.90 -16.82 -10.33
C ALA A 513 -9.33 -16.67 -11.75
N LEU A 514 -9.60 -17.63 -12.65
CA LEU A 514 -9.14 -17.60 -14.04
C LEU A 514 -9.78 -16.48 -14.86
N ARG A 515 -11.03 -16.09 -14.54
CA ARG A 515 -11.75 -15.01 -15.26
C ARG A 515 -11.01 -13.66 -15.23
N GLU A 516 -10.16 -13.45 -14.22
CA GLU A 516 -9.44 -12.20 -13.98
C GLU A 516 -7.99 -12.23 -14.52
N ASN A 517 -7.60 -13.31 -15.21
CA ASN A 517 -6.27 -13.52 -15.76
C ASN A 517 -6.32 -13.87 -17.26
N GLU A 518 -5.21 -13.66 -17.95
CA GLU A 518 -5.12 -14.01 -19.38
C GLU A 518 -5.25 -15.54 -19.56
N PRO A 519 -5.90 -16.03 -20.62
CA PRO A 519 -5.98 -17.46 -20.91
C PRO A 519 -4.59 -18.12 -20.95
N ASP A 520 -4.48 -19.31 -20.36
CA ASP A 520 -3.24 -20.10 -20.30
C ASP A 520 -2.03 -19.39 -19.67
N SER A 521 -2.25 -18.34 -18.87
CA SER A 521 -1.18 -17.57 -18.24
C SER A 521 -0.80 -18.02 -16.83
N CYS A 522 -1.62 -18.89 -16.21
CA CYS A 522 -1.46 -19.34 -14.84
C CYS A 522 -1.12 -20.83 -14.76
N PHE A 523 -0.18 -21.20 -13.88
CA PHE A 523 -0.08 -22.57 -13.38
C PHE A 523 -1.19 -22.83 -12.37
N VAL A 524 -1.85 -23.98 -12.48
CA VAL A 524 -2.96 -24.34 -11.60
C VAL A 524 -2.59 -25.53 -10.73
N PHE A 525 -2.86 -25.42 -9.43
CA PHE A 525 -2.65 -26.48 -8.45
C PHE A 525 -3.93 -26.78 -7.68
N LEU A 526 -4.20 -28.05 -7.43
CA LEU A 526 -5.23 -28.52 -6.52
C LEU A 526 -4.57 -29.11 -5.28
N VAL A 527 -4.88 -28.56 -4.10
CA VAL A 527 -4.21 -28.94 -2.85
C VAL A 527 -5.21 -29.46 -1.83
N GLY A 528 -5.09 -30.74 -1.49
CA GLY A 528 -5.80 -31.37 -0.40
C GLY A 528 -5.05 -31.15 0.91
N THR A 529 -5.65 -30.44 1.85
CA THR A 529 -5.07 -30.14 3.17
C THR A 529 -5.67 -31.04 4.26
N LYS A 530 -5.08 -31.01 5.45
CA LYS A 530 -5.50 -31.83 6.62
C LYS A 530 -5.42 -33.35 6.38
N LYS A 531 -4.45 -33.79 5.56
CA LYS A 531 -4.16 -35.21 5.33
C LYS A 531 -4.03 -36.02 6.62
N ASP A 532 -3.53 -35.39 7.69
CA ASP A 532 -3.35 -35.99 9.02
C ASP A 532 -4.65 -36.41 9.72
N LEU A 533 -5.82 -36.00 9.23
CA LEU A 533 -7.11 -36.38 9.79
C LEU A 533 -7.67 -37.68 9.22
N LEU A 534 -7.11 -38.20 8.13
CA LEU A 534 -7.63 -39.37 7.43
C LEU A 534 -6.82 -40.63 7.76
N SER A 535 -7.49 -41.79 7.77
CA SER A 535 -6.81 -43.08 7.70
C SER A 535 -6.15 -43.28 6.33
N ALA A 536 -5.21 -44.22 6.23
CA ALA A 536 -4.51 -44.51 4.96
C ALA A 536 -5.48 -44.90 3.83
N GLU A 537 -6.54 -45.65 4.15
CA GLU A 537 -7.55 -46.10 3.18
C GLU A 537 -8.45 -44.95 2.71
N GLU A 538 -8.86 -44.06 3.63
CA GLU A 538 -9.65 -42.87 3.29
C GLU A 538 -8.83 -41.88 2.48
N CYS A 539 -7.56 -41.66 2.86
CA CYS A 539 -6.64 -40.82 2.13
C CYS A 539 -6.49 -41.29 0.68
N GLN A 540 -6.29 -42.59 0.45
CA GLN A 540 -6.16 -43.15 -0.89
C GLN A 540 -7.42 -42.95 -1.75
N ARG A 541 -8.61 -43.05 -1.15
CA ARG A 541 -9.88 -42.81 -1.85
C ARG A 541 -10.02 -41.33 -2.23
N THR A 542 -9.84 -40.43 -1.27
CA THR A 542 -9.94 -38.98 -1.53
C THR A 542 -8.90 -38.51 -2.54
N GLU A 543 -7.65 -39.00 -2.47
CA GLU A 543 -6.63 -38.68 -3.48
C GLU A 543 -7.05 -39.17 -4.88
N SER A 544 -7.60 -40.37 -5.00
CA SER A 544 -8.09 -40.90 -6.29
C SER A 544 -9.16 -40.00 -6.93
N ASP A 545 -10.08 -39.46 -6.14
CA ASP A 545 -11.12 -38.55 -6.63
C ASP A 545 -10.57 -37.15 -6.92
N ALA A 546 -9.67 -36.64 -6.08
CA ALA A 546 -9.00 -35.37 -6.32
C ALA A 546 -8.14 -35.38 -7.59
N ILE A 547 -7.49 -36.50 -7.91
CA ILE A 547 -6.71 -36.66 -9.16
C ILE A 547 -7.61 -36.55 -10.39
N LYS A 548 -8.82 -37.12 -10.36
CA LYS A 548 -9.78 -37.00 -11.47
C LYS A 548 -10.20 -35.54 -11.68
N ILE A 549 -10.56 -34.86 -10.59
CA ILE A 549 -10.98 -33.45 -10.64
C ILE A 549 -9.81 -32.54 -11.06
N ALA A 550 -8.59 -32.81 -10.59
CA ALA A 550 -7.39 -32.09 -11.01
C ALA A 550 -7.14 -32.21 -12.52
N ALA A 551 -7.35 -33.40 -13.09
CA ALA A 551 -7.23 -33.63 -14.53
C ALA A 551 -8.26 -32.80 -15.32
N GLU A 552 -9.51 -32.72 -14.84
CA GLU A 552 -10.55 -31.87 -15.45
C GLU A 552 -10.22 -30.37 -15.35
N MET A 553 -9.62 -29.95 -14.23
CA MET A 553 -9.21 -28.56 -13.96
C MET A 553 -7.90 -28.16 -14.67
N ASN A 554 -7.22 -29.10 -15.35
CA ASN A 554 -5.85 -28.92 -15.83
C ASN A 554 -4.92 -28.40 -14.70
N ALA A 555 -5.05 -28.99 -13.50
CA ALA A 555 -4.28 -28.68 -12.30
C ALA A 555 -3.33 -29.81 -11.87
N GLU A 556 -2.18 -29.46 -11.26
CA GLU A 556 -1.32 -30.43 -10.57
C GLU A 556 -1.81 -30.67 -9.13
N PHE A 557 -1.98 -31.94 -8.73
CA PHE A 557 -2.52 -32.31 -7.41
C PHE A 557 -1.45 -32.56 -6.33
N TRP A 558 -1.69 -32.06 -5.12
CA TRP A 558 -0.86 -32.27 -3.93
C TRP A 558 -1.70 -32.58 -2.69
N ALA A 559 -1.27 -33.53 -1.87
CA ALA A 559 -1.85 -33.78 -0.54
C ALA A 559 -0.85 -33.41 0.56
N VAL A 560 -1.28 -32.56 1.49
CA VAL A 560 -0.41 -31.91 2.49
C VAL A 560 -1.03 -31.90 3.89
N SER A 561 -0.20 -31.71 4.92
CA SER A 561 -0.67 -31.43 6.28
C SER A 561 0.06 -30.25 6.91
N SER A 562 -0.67 -29.16 7.17
CA SER A 562 -0.15 -27.99 7.90
C SER A 562 0.20 -28.31 9.35
N LYS A 563 -0.40 -29.36 9.93
CA LYS A 563 -0.15 -29.75 11.31
C LYS A 563 1.19 -30.47 11.44
N THR A 564 1.48 -31.43 10.57
CA THR A 564 2.71 -32.22 10.61
C THR A 564 3.86 -31.60 9.80
N GLY A 565 3.54 -30.71 8.85
CA GLY A 565 4.49 -30.16 7.88
C GLY A 565 4.64 -31.03 6.62
N GLU A 566 3.97 -32.17 6.54
CA GLU A 566 4.12 -33.14 5.44
C GLU A 566 3.80 -32.50 4.07
N ASN A 567 4.73 -32.66 3.12
CA ASN A 567 4.69 -32.24 1.72
C ASN A 567 4.56 -30.72 1.45
N ILE A 568 4.61 -29.87 2.48
CA ILE A 568 4.39 -28.42 2.31
C ILE A 568 5.60 -27.75 1.65
N GLN A 569 6.81 -28.10 2.09
CA GLN A 569 8.03 -27.49 1.57
C GLN A 569 8.22 -27.87 0.09
N GLU A 570 8.09 -29.15 -0.22
CA GLU A 570 8.21 -29.71 -1.57
C GLU A 570 7.17 -29.09 -2.51
N PHE A 571 5.93 -28.92 -2.04
CA PHE A 571 4.86 -28.28 -2.79
C PHE A 571 5.23 -26.85 -3.18
N PHE A 572 5.57 -25.99 -2.23
CA PHE A 572 5.89 -24.59 -2.54
C PHE A 572 7.20 -24.44 -3.33
N PHE A 573 8.13 -25.38 -3.19
CA PHE A 573 9.35 -25.41 -4.01
C PHE A 573 9.02 -25.69 -5.47
N ARG A 574 8.13 -26.66 -5.72
CA ARG A 574 7.61 -26.97 -7.06
C ARG A 574 6.92 -25.76 -7.68
N VAL A 575 6.03 -25.10 -6.92
CA VAL A 575 5.36 -23.86 -7.34
C VAL A 575 6.37 -22.77 -7.72
N ALA A 576 7.34 -22.51 -6.85
CA ALA A 576 8.33 -21.47 -7.05
C ALA A 576 9.23 -21.75 -8.26
N ALA A 577 9.65 -23.01 -8.46
CA ALA A 577 10.50 -23.40 -9.58
C ALA A 577 9.81 -23.23 -10.94
N LEU A 578 8.55 -23.65 -11.06
CA LEU A 578 7.75 -23.47 -12.29
C LEU A 578 7.53 -22.00 -12.60
N ALA A 579 7.15 -21.20 -11.60
CA ALA A 579 6.91 -19.77 -11.77
C ALA A 579 8.18 -18.98 -12.10
N PHE A 580 9.33 -19.36 -11.52
CA PHE A 580 10.63 -18.78 -11.84
C PHE A 580 11.03 -19.03 -13.29
N GLU A 581 10.95 -20.29 -13.71
CA GLU A 581 11.40 -20.71 -15.02
C GLU A 581 10.54 -20.11 -16.14
N ASP A 582 9.20 -20.10 -15.99
CA ASP A 582 8.30 -19.43 -16.92
C ASP A 582 8.65 -17.93 -17.06
N SER A 583 8.95 -17.27 -15.94
CA SER A 583 9.43 -15.88 -15.97
C SER A 583 10.72 -15.74 -16.77
N ILE A 584 11.68 -16.67 -16.66
CA ILE A 584 12.92 -16.66 -17.44
C ILE A 584 12.65 -16.87 -18.93
N LEU A 585 11.76 -17.79 -19.30
CA LEU A 585 11.42 -18.06 -20.69
C LEU A 585 10.72 -16.86 -21.36
N LYS A 586 9.75 -16.23 -20.67
CA LYS A 586 9.08 -15.02 -21.15
C LYS A 586 10.05 -13.85 -21.38
N ASP A 587 11.07 -13.71 -20.54
CA ASP A 587 12.13 -12.72 -20.74
C ASP A 587 12.97 -13.00 -22.00
N LEU A 588 13.26 -14.28 -22.28
CA LEU A 588 14.04 -14.66 -23.46
C LEU A 588 13.27 -14.37 -24.75
N GLU A 589 11.96 -14.61 -24.75
CA GLU A 589 11.06 -14.33 -25.88
C GLU A 589 10.87 -12.83 -26.13
N THR A 590 10.71 -12.05 -25.06
CA THR A 590 10.60 -10.58 -25.15
C THR A 590 11.94 -9.92 -25.51
N GLY A 591 13.07 -10.52 -25.12
CA GLY A 591 14.42 -10.06 -25.47
C GLY A 591 14.88 -10.38 -26.90
N THR A 592 14.32 -11.39 -27.56
CA THR A 592 14.72 -11.81 -28.92
C THR A 592 14.19 -10.92 -30.05
N SER A 593 13.37 -9.90 -29.74
CA SER A 593 12.93 -8.90 -30.73
C SER A 593 13.94 -7.76 -30.98
N THR A 594 15.24 -8.00 -30.73
CA THR A 594 16.32 -7.04 -31.04
C THR A 594 17.22 -7.55 -32.17
N ALA A 595 17.27 -6.71 -33.21
CA ALA A 595 18.14 -6.72 -34.38
C ALA A 595 19.42 -7.58 -34.32
N GLN A 596 19.61 -8.44 -35.32
CA GLN A 596 20.94 -8.90 -35.73
C GLN A 596 21.82 -7.68 -36.02
N ILE A 597 22.83 -7.48 -35.16
CA ILE A 597 23.95 -6.57 -35.40
C ILE A 597 24.83 -7.27 -36.45
N GLY A 598 24.94 -6.62 -37.61
CA GLY A 598 25.75 -7.08 -38.73
C GLY A 598 27.25 -7.05 -38.42
N ASP A 599 27.94 -7.98 -39.06
CA ASP A 599 29.37 -8.20 -39.08
C ASP A 599 30.12 -6.91 -39.51
N GLY A 600 30.95 -6.37 -38.62
CA GLY A 600 31.64 -5.10 -38.82
C GLY A 600 32.87 -5.27 -39.72
N SER A 601 32.82 -4.71 -40.92
CA SER A 601 34.03 -4.33 -41.64
C SER A 601 34.44 -2.91 -41.22
N ILE A 602 35.70 -2.79 -40.83
CA ILE A 602 36.39 -1.56 -40.40
C ILE A 602 36.41 -0.56 -41.57
N LEU A 603 35.95 0.66 -41.33
CA LEU A 603 36.24 1.80 -42.21
C LEU A 603 36.81 2.98 -41.42
N ASP A 604 37.79 3.60 -42.08
CA ASP A 604 38.89 4.43 -41.61
C ASP A 604 38.49 5.91 -41.41
N ASP A 605 39.04 6.55 -40.38
CA ASP A 605 38.66 7.86 -39.81
C ASP A 605 39.19 9.08 -40.62
N LYS A 606 38.96 9.13 -41.94
CA LYS A 606 39.46 10.24 -42.79
C LYS A 606 38.50 10.83 -43.83
N ALA A 607 37.19 10.73 -43.64
CA ALA A 607 36.22 11.24 -44.62
C ALA A 607 35.14 12.19 -44.06
N LEU A 608 35.47 13.02 -43.06
CA LEU A 608 34.57 14.05 -42.52
C LEU A 608 35.22 15.46 -42.51
N GLU A 609 35.84 15.83 -43.62
CA GLU A 609 36.10 17.23 -43.96
C GLU A 609 35.89 17.41 -45.47
N LYS A 610 34.63 17.67 -45.86
CA LYS A 610 34.18 18.35 -47.09
C LYS A 610 32.70 18.01 -47.34
N ALA A 611 31.80 18.86 -46.86
CA ALA A 611 30.53 19.20 -47.52
C ALA A 611 29.73 20.19 -46.64
N GLU A 612 30.30 21.36 -46.37
CA GLU A 612 29.48 22.57 -46.25
C GLU A 612 29.28 23.11 -47.66
N GLU A 613 28.06 23.06 -48.19
CA GLU A 613 27.53 24.04 -49.14
C GLU A 613 26.05 23.76 -49.44
N LYS A 614 25.16 24.64 -48.96
CA LYS A 614 23.75 24.68 -49.32
C LYS A 614 23.56 25.48 -50.60
N PRO A 615 22.72 25.05 -51.56
CA PRO A 615 22.10 25.97 -52.51
C PRO A 615 20.62 26.24 -52.19
N LYS A 616 20.29 27.53 -52.22
CA LYS A 616 18.94 28.11 -52.21
C LYS A 616 18.15 27.65 -53.44
N LYS A 617 16.84 27.38 -53.29
CA LYS A 617 15.89 27.34 -54.41
C LYS A 617 14.86 28.46 -54.32
N LYS A 618 14.79 29.23 -55.41
CA LYS A 618 13.76 30.21 -55.77
C LYS A 618 12.53 29.51 -56.39
N SER A 619 11.44 30.26 -56.45
CA SER A 619 10.07 29.94 -56.91
C SER A 619 9.89 29.66 -58.41
N CYS A 620 8.63 29.31 -58.74
CA CYS A 620 7.90 29.20 -60.03
C CYS A 620 7.45 27.74 -60.28
N CYS A 621 6.18 27.42 -60.55
CA CYS A 621 4.98 28.20 -60.91
C CYS A 621 3.78 27.81 -60.04
#